data_AF-A0A1V4XHQ8-F1
#
_entry.id   AF-A0A1V4XHQ8-F1
#
_cell.length_a   1.000
_cell.length_b   1.000
_cell.length_c   1.000
_cell.angle_alpha   90.00
_cell.angle_beta   90.00
_cell.angle_gamma   90.00
#
_symmetry.space_group_name_H-M   'P 1'
#
loop_
_entity.id
_entity.type
_entity.pdbx_description
1 polymer ?
#
loop_
_entity_poly.entity_id
_entity_poly.type
_entity_poly.pdbx_seq_one_letter_code
_entity_poly.pdbx_strand_id
1 'polypeptide(L)'
;MPEDPDIRLMDAEEEVYSPERKQSGPDKKKVGVIAAVGIAILAVLGGAYLMLGGGGVSKEEARLMQTKLSALEQKIVALEKQQAALQARLPAEGAEAALTGKIDTLAQRVEALEKRPVPAVAEKPKAAVASGKKTHTVQKGETVYGISKKYGMKPAELRKLNNLSEDDPVKPGQKLVVGK
;
A
#
# COMPACT_ATOMS: atom_id res chain seq x y z
N MET A 1 -39.27 -69.18 -26.23
CA MET A 1 -38.76 -70.32 -25.44
C MET A 1 -37.29 -70.59 -25.76
N PRO A 2 -36.37 -70.33 -24.82
CA PRO A 2 -36.61 -69.78 -23.46
C PRO A 2 -36.63 -68.24 -23.54
N GLU A 3 -37.60 -67.45 -23.04
CA GLU A 3 -38.32 -67.47 -21.74
C GLU A 3 -37.37 -67.72 -20.57
N ASP A 4 -36.91 -66.68 -19.88
CA ASP A 4 -37.48 -66.26 -18.58
C ASP A 4 -36.66 -65.11 -17.93
N PRO A 5 -37.19 -64.42 -16.90
CA PRO A 5 -37.43 -62.98 -17.02
C PRO A 5 -36.97 -62.19 -15.79
N ASP A 6 -37.13 -60.88 -15.90
CA ASP A 6 -37.48 -59.96 -14.81
C ASP A 6 -36.53 -59.81 -13.61
N ILE A 7 -36.75 -58.70 -12.90
CA ILE A 7 -36.18 -58.33 -11.61
C ILE A 7 -34.83 -57.58 -11.72
N ARG A 8 -34.71 -56.29 -11.42
CA ARG A 8 -35.60 -55.33 -10.76
C ARG A 8 -34.88 -53.95 -10.77
N LEU A 9 -35.69 -52.89 -10.81
CA LEU A 9 -35.52 -51.61 -10.10
C LEU A 9 -34.32 -50.74 -10.54
N MET A 10 -34.55 -49.58 -11.16
CA MET A 10 -34.90 -48.31 -10.48
C MET A 10 -33.84 -47.86 -9.47
N ASP A 11 -33.64 -46.55 -9.48
CA ASP A 11 -32.92 -45.75 -8.47
C ASP A 11 -31.44 -45.54 -8.84
N ALA A 12 -31.14 -44.51 -9.65
CA ALA A 12 -30.95 -43.13 -9.19
C ALA A 12 -29.82 -43.03 -8.15
N GLU A 13 -28.57 -43.09 -8.60
CA GLU A 13 -27.49 -42.41 -7.88
C GLU A 13 -26.65 -41.62 -8.88
N GLU A 14 -27.11 -40.38 -9.03
CA GLU A 14 -26.30 -39.20 -9.27
C GLU A 14 -25.14 -39.19 -8.24
N GLU A 15 -24.06 -39.93 -8.48
CA GLU A 15 -22.83 -39.73 -7.74
C GLU A 15 -22.19 -38.43 -8.22
N VAL A 16 -22.67 -37.36 -7.60
CA VAL A 16 -22.03 -36.07 -7.45
C VAL A 16 -20.54 -36.31 -7.19
N TYR A 17 -19.72 -36.02 -8.20
CA TYR A 17 -18.28 -35.88 -8.05
C TYR A 17 -18.02 -34.76 -7.02
N SER A 18 -17.89 -35.15 -5.75
CA SER A 18 -17.34 -34.31 -4.70
C SER A 18 -15.82 -34.35 -4.83
N PRO A 19 -15.15 -33.26 -5.24
CA PRO A 19 -13.70 -33.26 -5.15
C PRO A 19 -13.34 -33.34 -3.65
N GLU A 20 -12.74 -34.45 -3.24
CA GLU A 20 -12.04 -34.56 -1.95
C GLU A 20 -11.08 -33.36 -1.84
N ARG A 21 -11.51 -32.33 -1.12
CA ARG A 21 -10.62 -31.27 -0.66
C ARG A 21 -9.69 -31.93 0.34
N LYS A 22 -8.55 -32.45 -0.15
CA LYS A 22 -7.44 -32.86 0.70
C LYS A 22 -7.10 -31.70 1.62
N GLN A 23 -7.59 -31.80 2.85
CA GLN A 23 -7.32 -30.86 3.91
C GLN A 23 -5.83 -31.04 4.22
N SER A 24 -5.01 -30.18 3.62
CA SER A 24 -3.56 -30.17 3.84
C SER A 24 -3.34 -29.83 5.31
N GLY A 25 -3.10 -30.88 6.10
CA GLY A 25 -2.65 -30.73 7.48
C GLY A 25 -1.38 -29.89 7.55
N PRO A 26 -1.13 -29.20 8.67
CA PRO A 26 0.02 -28.31 8.80
C PRO A 26 1.30 -29.08 8.46
N ASP A 27 2.11 -28.54 7.54
CA ASP A 27 3.32 -29.18 7.06
C ASP A 27 4.15 -29.69 8.25
N LYS A 28 4.45 -31.00 8.29
CA LYS A 28 5.18 -31.63 9.42
C LYS A 28 6.48 -30.88 9.76
N LYS A 29 7.10 -30.26 8.76
CA LYS A 29 8.27 -29.37 8.89
C LYS A 29 7.94 -28.07 9.65
N LYS A 30 6.82 -27.42 9.35
CA LYS A 30 6.35 -26.20 10.04
C LYS A 30 5.93 -26.50 11.49
N VAL A 31 5.29 -27.64 11.73
CA VAL A 31 4.93 -28.10 13.09
C VAL A 31 6.19 -28.29 13.94
N GLY A 32 7.24 -28.90 13.38
CA GLY A 32 8.52 -29.07 14.06
C GLY A 32 9.20 -27.74 14.41
N VAL A 33 9.13 -26.74 13.52
CA VAL A 33 9.70 -25.40 13.76
C VAL A 33 8.93 -24.66 14.85
N ILE A 34 7.59 -24.68 14.82
CA ILE A 34 6.76 -24.02 15.84
C ILE A 34 7.00 -24.64 17.21
N ALA A 35 7.10 -25.98 17.30
CA ALA A 35 7.41 -26.68 18.53
C ALA A 35 8.81 -26.32 19.06
N ALA A 36 9.83 -26.28 18.19
CA ALA A 36 11.19 -25.92 18.59
C ALA A 36 11.30 -24.48 19.12
N VAL A 37 10.60 -23.53 18.46
CA VAL A 37 10.54 -22.14 18.93
C VAL A 37 9.82 -22.04 20.28
N GLY A 38 8.71 -22.77 20.46
CA GLY A 38 8.01 -22.82 21.73
C GLY A 38 8.87 -23.35 22.88
N ILE A 39 9.61 -24.44 22.65
CA ILE A 39 10.54 -25.02 23.64
C ILE A 39 11.67 -24.04 23.97
N ALA A 40 12.24 -23.35 22.97
CA ALA A 40 13.29 -22.37 23.19
C ALA A 40 12.80 -21.21 24.06
N ILE A 41 11.59 -20.70 23.81
CA ILE A 41 10.98 -19.64 24.61
C ILE A 41 10.76 -20.11 26.05
N LEU A 42 10.23 -21.33 26.24
CA LEU A 42 10.02 -21.90 27.58
C LEU A 42 11.33 -22.12 28.33
N ALA A 43 12.39 -22.56 27.65
CA ALA A 43 13.71 -22.74 28.26
C ALA A 43 14.31 -21.40 28.70
N VAL A 44 14.15 -20.34 27.90
CA VAL A 44 14.62 -18.98 28.24
C VAL A 44 13.83 -18.41 29.42
N LEU A 45 12.50 -18.51 29.38
CA LEU A 45 11.64 -18.01 30.46
C LEU A 45 11.82 -18.80 31.76
N GLY A 46 11.92 -20.13 31.67
CA GLY A 46 12.17 -21.01 32.81
C GLY A 46 13.56 -20.81 33.40
N GLY A 47 14.59 -20.67 32.55
CA GLY A 47 15.95 -20.35 32.98
C GLY A 47 16.05 -18.99 33.67
N ALA A 48 15.36 -17.97 33.14
CA ALA A 48 15.27 -16.66 33.78
C ALA A 48 14.57 -16.72 35.14
N TYR A 49 13.47 -17.48 35.25
CA TYR A 49 12.75 -17.69 36.52
C TYR A 49 13.62 -18.38 37.58
N LEU A 50 14.46 -19.33 37.17
CA LEU A 50 15.38 -20.04 38.05
C LEU A 50 16.57 -19.17 38.49
N MET A 51 17.08 -18.32 37.58
CA MET A 51 18.17 -17.36 37.84
C MET A 51 17.76 -16.17 38.72
N LEU A 52 16.53 -15.67 38.57
CA LEU A 52 16.01 -14.54 39.35
C LEU A 52 15.69 -14.91 40.81
N GLY A 53 15.91 -16.17 41.19
CA GLY A 53 15.57 -16.71 42.49
C GLY A 53 14.05 -16.85 42.60
N GLY A 54 13.57 -18.04 42.95
CA GLY A 54 12.15 -18.32 43.20
C GLY A 54 11.57 -17.59 44.43
N GLY A 55 11.95 -16.34 44.67
CA GLY A 55 11.26 -15.42 45.56
C GLY A 55 9.90 -15.14 44.96
N GLY A 56 8.88 -15.83 45.46
CA GLY A 56 7.50 -15.57 45.08
C GLY A 56 7.23 -14.07 45.16
N VAL A 57 6.67 -13.52 44.09
CA VAL A 57 6.25 -12.12 43.99
C VAL A 57 5.48 -11.76 45.25
N SER A 58 5.95 -10.76 46.00
CA SER A 58 5.31 -10.40 47.26
C SER A 58 3.87 -9.96 46.98
N LYS A 59 2.94 -10.18 47.93
CA LYS A 59 1.50 -9.91 47.73
C LYS A 59 1.23 -8.44 47.30
N GLU A 60 2.10 -7.54 47.72
CA GLU A 60 2.13 -6.12 47.34
C GLU A 60 2.58 -5.91 45.88
N GLU A 61 3.65 -6.59 45.46
CA GLU A 61 4.18 -6.55 44.11
C GLU A 61 3.22 -7.18 43.11
N ALA A 62 2.53 -8.26 43.49
CA ALA A 62 1.51 -8.92 42.67
C ALA A 62 0.32 -7.98 42.42
N ARG A 63 -0.12 -7.23 43.43
CA ARG A 63 -1.17 -6.20 43.29
C ARG A 63 -0.73 -5.04 42.41
N LEU A 64 0.51 -4.59 42.57
CA LEU A 64 1.08 -3.55 41.72
C LEU A 64 1.20 -4.02 40.27
N MET A 65 1.66 -5.24 40.04
CA MET A 65 1.70 -5.86 38.71
C MET A 65 0.29 -5.97 38.13
N GLN A 66 -0.69 -6.43 38.90
CA GLN A 66 -2.08 -6.55 38.45
C GLN A 66 -2.67 -5.19 38.06
N THR A 67 -2.33 -4.12 38.77
CA THR A 67 -2.76 -2.75 38.45
C THR A 67 -2.04 -2.21 37.22
N LYS A 68 -0.74 -2.50 37.06
CA LYS A 68 0.01 -2.13 35.86
C LYS A 68 -0.48 -2.91 34.63
N LEU A 69 -0.88 -4.16 34.82
CA LEU A 69 -1.41 -5.02 33.76
C LEU A 69 -2.76 -4.51 33.27
N SER A 70 -3.69 -4.20 34.18
CA SER A 70 -4.98 -3.61 33.79
C SER A 70 -4.81 -2.24 33.13
N ALA A 71 -3.87 -1.42 33.60
CA ALA A 71 -3.53 -0.16 32.95
C ALA A 71 -2.94 -0.34 31.54
N LEU A 72 -2.17 -1.40 31.31
CA LEU A 72 -1.65 -1.75 29.99
C LEU A 72 -2.75 -2.28 29.07
N GLU A 73 -3.63 -3.14 29.56
CA GLU A 73 -4.81 -3.63 28.82
C GLU A 73 -5.68 -2.46 28.36
N GLN A 74 -5.95 -1.49 29.24
CA GLN A 74 -6.69 -0.27 28.89
C GLN A 74 -5.99 0.55 27.79
N LYS A 75 -4.65 0.64 27.84
CA LYS A 75 -3.88 1.32 26.78
C LYS A 75 -3.94 0.58 25.45
N ILE A 76 -3.92 -0.75 25.46
CA ILE A 76 -4.04 -1.56 24.24
C ILE A 76 -5.40 -1.34 23.60
N VAL A 77 -6.50 -1.44 24.36
CA VAL A 77 -7.85 -1.18 23.86
C VAL A 77 -7.99 0.25 23.32
N ALA A 78 -7.38 1.23 23.99
CA ALA A 78 -7.38 2.62 23.51
C ALA A 78 -6.60 2.78 22.19
N LEU A 79 -5.44 2.13 22.06
CA LEU A 79 -4.65 2.13 20.83
C LEU A 79 -5.37 1.42 19.70
N GLU A 80 -6.02 0.28 19.96
CA GLU A 80 -6.85 -0.44 18.99
C GLU A 80 -8.01 0.43 18.51
N LYS A 81 -8.67 1.16 19.41
CA LYS A 81 -9.73 2.11 19.04
C LYS A 81 -9.20 3.26 18.18
N GLN A 82 -8.00 3.77 18.48
CA GLN A 82 -7.33 4.77 17.64
C GLN A 82 -6.97 4.20 16.26
N GLN A 83 -6.51 2.94 16.21
CA GLN A 83 -6.23 2.25 14.95
C GLN A 83 -7.50 2.00 14.13
N ALA A 84 -8.59 1.57 14.76
CA ALA A 84 -9.89 1.40 14.11
C ALA A 84 -10.42 2.73 13.54
N ALA A 85 -10.23 3.83 14.27
CA ALA A 85 -10.61 5.17 13.78
C ALA A 85 -9.74 5.63 12.59
N LEU A 86 -8.44 5.28 12.58
CA LEU A 86 -7.54 5.56 11.46
C LEU A 86 -7.85 4.67 10.24
N GLN A 87 -8.22 3.41 10.46
CA GLN A 87 -8.63 2.48 9.40
C GLN A 87 -10.00 2.86 8.81
N ALA A 88 -10.95 3.31 9.63
CA ALA A 88 -12.23 3.85 9.14
C ALA A 88 -12.07 5.12 8.28
N ARG A 89 -10.95 5.84 8.43
CA ARG A 89 -10.56 6.97 7.57
C ARG A 89 -10.02 6.54 6.20
N LEU A 90 -9.72 5.26 6.02
CA LEU A 90 -9.29 4.64 4.76
C LEU A 90 -10.38 3.64 4.32
N PRO A 91 -11.50 4.08 3.72
CA PRO A 91 -12.37 3.16 3.00
C PRO A 91 -11.61 2.66 1.76
N ALA A 92 -10.88 1.56 1.92
CA ALA A 92 -10.17 0.88 0.84
C ALA A 92 -11.13 0.32 -0.22
N GLU A 93 -12.42 0.16 0.07
CA GLU A 93 -13.39 -0.40 -0.87
C GLU A 93 -13.75 0.51 -2.05
N GLY A 94 -13.55 1.83 -1.95
CA GLY A 94 -13.89 2.76 -3.05
C GLY A 94 -12.72 3.08 -3.99
N ALA A 95 -11.49 3.02 -3.48
CA ALA A 95 -10.30 3.38 -4.24
C ALA A 95 -9.91 2.29 -5.25
N GLU A 96 -10.08 1.02 -4.90
CA GLU A 96 -9.80 -0.11 -5.79
C GLU A 96 -10.80 -0.16 -6.95
N ALA A 97 -12.09 0.02 -6.72
CA ALA A 97 -13.10 0.08 -7.78
C ALA A 97 -12.86 1.25 -8.76
N ALA A 98 -12.45 2.41 -8.24
CA ALA A 98 -12.07 3.56 -9.06
C ALA A 98 -10.75 3.35 -9.83
N LEU A 99 -9.82 2.56 -9.29
CA LEU A 99 -8.60 2.16 -10.00
C LEU A 99 -8.90 1.13 -11.09
N THR A 100 -9.75 0.13 -10.83
CA THR A 100 -10.18 -0.88 -11.81
C THR A 100 -10.87 -0.21 -12.99
N GLY A 101 -11.82 0.70 -12.74
CA GLY A 101 -12.47 1.47 -13.81
C GLY A 101 -11.50 2.35 -14.60
N LYS A 102 -10.46 2.90 -13.96
CA LYS A 102 -9.38 3.64 -14.67
C LYS A 102 -8.51 2.72 -15.50
N ILE A 103 -8.24 1.49 -15.05
CA ILE A 103 -7.48 0.48 -15.80
C ILE A 103 -8.25 0.06 -17.05
N ASP A 104 -9.56 -0.20 -16.94
CA ASP A 104 -10.41 -0.54 -18.09
C ASP A 104 -10.49 0.61 -19.10
N THR A 105 -10.60 1.84 -18.61
CA THR A 105 -10.60 3.05 -19.46
C THR A 105 -9.24 3.24 -20.16
N LEU A 106 -8.14 2.89 -19.50
CA LEU A 106 -6.81 2.94 -20.11
C LEU A 106 -6.60 1.81 -21.13
N ALA A 107 -7.09 0.61 -20.85
CA ALA A 107 -7.05 -0.52 -21.79
C ALA A 107 -7.78 -0.18 -23.10
N GLN A 108 -8.98 0.40 -23.01
CA GLN A 108 -9.74 0.84 -24.19
C GLN A 108 -9.04 1.97 -24.97
N ARG A 109 -8.33 2.87 -24.28
CA ARG A 109 -7.54 3.92 -24.94
C ARG A 109 -6.29 3.38 -25.63
N VAL A 110 -5.66 2.34 -25.08
CA VAL A 110 -4.51 1.68 -25.72
C VAL A 110 -4.95 0.95 -26.98
N GLU A 111 -6.06 0.21 -26.93
CA GLU A 111 -6.62 -0.49 -28.10
C GLU A 111 -7.07 0.49 -29.20
N ALA A 112 -7.66 1.64 -28.81
CA ALA A 112 -8.04 2.70 -29.74
C ALA A 112 -6.84 3.45 -30.35
N LEU A 113 -5.68 3.44 -29.68
CA LEU A 113 -4.43 3.98 -30.20
C LEU A 113 -3.72 3.00 -31.13
N GLU A 114 -3.84 1.69 -30.89
CA GLU A 114 -3.31 0.64 -31.76
C GLU A 114 -4.07 0.54 -33.10
N LYS A 115 -5.38 0.76 -33.10
CA LYS A 115 -6.20 0.70 -34.33
C LYS A 115 -6.25 2.01 -35.12
N ARG A 116 -5.61 3.09 -34.67
CA ARG A 116 -5.54 4.35 -35.45
C ARG A 116 -4.44 4.26 -36.51
N PRO A 117 -4.75 4.47 -37.81
CA PRO A 117 -3.70 4.67 -38.80
C PRO A 117 -2.94 5.95 -38.47
N VAL A 118 -1.62 5.84 -38.38
CA VAL A 118 -0.71 6.92 -37.96
C VAL A 118 -0.44 7.84 -39.16
N PRO A 119 -0.92 9.10 -39.21
CA PRO A 119 -0.26 10.10 -40.04
C PRO A 119 1.10 10.38 -39.41
N ALA A 120 2.16 10.12 -40.19
CA ALA A 120 3.53 10.43 -39.82
C ALA A 120 3.68 11.90 -39.39
N VAL A 121 4.34 12.14 -38.25
CA VAL A 121 5.36 13.19 -38.01
C VAL A 121 5.89 13.04 -36.57
N ALA A 122 7.21 12.88 -36.50
CA ALA A 122 8.15 12.92 -35.37
C ALA A 122 7.91 14.06 -34.35
N GLU A 123 8.37 14.10 -33.10
CA GLU A 123 9.13 13.24 -32.18
C GLU A 123 9.02 13.89 -30.77
N LYS A 124 9.19 13.10 -29.70
CA LYS A 124 9.06 13.46 -28.27
C LYS A 124 10.44 13.86 -27.68
N PRO A 125 10.54 14.47 -26.47
CA PRO A 125 10.67 13.59 -25.29
C PRO A 125 10.04 14.09 -23.95
N LYS A 126 9.26 13.17 -23.38
CA LYS A 126 9.13 12.71 -21.97
C LYS A 126 9.90 13.45 -20.84
N ALA A 127 9.19 13.81 -19.77
CA ALA A 127 9.59 13.69 -18.34
C ALA A 127 8.41 14.10 -17.45
N ALA A 128 7.81 13.17 -16.70
CA ALA A 128 8.15 12.79 -15.31
C ALA A 128 7.43 13.67 -14.27
N VAL A 129 6.50 13.04 -13.54
CA VAL A 129 5.85 13.57 -12.35
C VAL A 129 6.90 13.70 -11.23
N ALA A 130 7.18 14.93 -10.80
CA ALA A 130 8.01 15.22 -9.63
C ALA A 130 7.41 16.43 -8.91
N SER A 131 7.29 16.31 -7.59
CA SER A 131 6.72 17.27 -6.64
C SER A 131 6.80 18.73 -7.10
N GLY A 132 5.61 19.32 -7.28
CA GLY A 132 5.29 20.33 -8.30
C GLY A 132 5.94 21.69 -8.15
N LYS A 133 7.24 21.79 -8.43
CA LYS A 133 7.84 23.07 -8.81
C LYS A 133 7.13 23.58 -10.07
N LYS A 134 6.43 24.70 -9.96
CA LYS A 134 5.80 25.35 -11.10
C LYS A 134 6.91 25.96 -11.95
N THR A 135 7.02 25.55 -13.20
CA THR A 135 8.04 26.06 -14.13
C THR A 135 7.40 26.81 -15.29
N HIS A 136 8.04 27.89 -15.73
CA HIS A 136 7.68 28.69 -16.90
C HIS A 136 8.81 28.65 -17.93
N THR A 137 8.46 28.38 -19.18
CA THR A 137 9.41 28.47 -20.29
C THR A 137 9.34 29.88 -20.88
N VAL A 138 10.46 30.60 -20.84
CA VAL A 138 10.59 31.98 -21.33
C VAL A 138 10.27 32.04 -22.82
N GLN A 139 9.34 32.90 -23.21
CA GLN A 139 9.01 33.17 -24.60
C GLN A 139 9.81 34.35 -25.15
N LYS A 140 9.84 34.49 -26.48
CA LYS A 140 10.54 35.58 -27.16
C LYS A 140 9.99 36.93 -26.68
N GLY A 141 10.86 37.77 -26.11
CA GLY A 141 10.52 39.10 -25.61
C GLY A 141 10.03 39.16 -24.16
N GLU A 142 9.95 38.04 -23.45
CA GLU A 142 9.68 38.06 -22.01
C GLU A 142 10.93 38.50 -21.23
N THR A 143 10.70 39.22 -20.13
CA THR A 143 11.75 39.67 -19.20
C THR A 143 11.48 39.11 -17.80
N VAL A 144 12.48 39.11 -16.93
CA VAL A 144 12.33 38.74 -15.50
C VAL A 144 11.17 39.51 -14.87
N TYR A 145 11.06 40.80 -15.17
CA TYR A 145 9.99 41.67 -14.65
C TYR A 145 8.61 41.28 -15.17
N GLY A 146 8.47 41.00 -16.48
CA GLY A 146 7.19 40.57 -17.06
C GLY A 146 6.73 39.22 -16.50
N ILE A 147 7.65 38.28 -16.36
CA ILE A 147 7.39 36.95 -15.81
C ILE A 147 7.03 37.06 -14.33
N SER A 148 7.79 37.81 -13.52
CA SER A 148 7.50 37.94 -12.09
C SER A 148 6.14 38.59 -11.85
N LYS A 149 5.76 39.60 -12.65
CA LYS A 149 4.43 40.23 -12.60
C LYS A 149 3.31 39.25 -12.95
N LYS A 150 3.51 38.40 -13.97
CA LYS A 150 2.56 37.36 -14.38
C LYS A 150 2.28 36.34 -13.28
N TYR A 151 3.30 36.02 -12.47
CA TYR A 151 3.20 35.07 -11.37
C TYR A 151 2.98 35.74 -10.00
N GLY A 152 2.84 37.06 -9.94
CA GLY A 152 2.57 37.80 -8.70
C GLY A 152 3.73 37.79 -7.69
N MET A 153 4.97 37.66 -8.15
CA MET A 153 6.16 37.62 -7.29
C MET A 153 7.13 38.77 -7.59
N LYS A 154 8.06 39.02 -6.65
CA LYS A 154 9.09 40.07 -6.85
C LYS A 154 10.15 39.59 -7.85
N PRO A 155 10.68 40.46 -8.73
CA PRO A 155 11.76 40.10 -9.66
C PRO A 155 12.99 39.51 -8.95
N ALA A 156 13.37 40.09 -7.81
CA ALA A 156 14.48 39.60 -6.99
C ALA A 156 14.24 38.18 -6.45
N GLU A 157 12.99 37.84 -6.13
CA GLU A 157 12.61 36.51 -5.66
C GLU A 157 12.68 35.48 -6.79
N LEU A 158 12.22 35.86 -8.00
CA LEU A 158 12.33 35.01 -9.19
C LEU A 158 13.80 34.75 -9.55
N ARG A 159 14.66 35.77 -9.45
CA ARG A 159 16.11 35.64 -9.65
C ARG A 159 16.74 34.71 -8.63
N LYS A 160 16.45 34.88 -7.33
CA LYS A 160 16.94 34.01 -6.25
C LYS A 160 16.50 32.56 -6.46
N LEU A 161 15.26 32.34 -6.88
CA LEU A 161 14.71 31.00 -7.10
C LEU A 161 15.40 30.25 -8.25
N ASN A 162 15.99 30.98 -9.19
CA ASN A 162 16.64 30.45 -10.39
C ASN A 162 18.15 30.72 -10.46
N ASN A 163 18.74 31.22 -9.36
CA ASN A 163 20.15 31.61 -9.29
C ASN A 163 20.60 32.54 -10.44
N LEU A 164 19.78 33.55 -10.76
CA LEU A 164 20.11 34.55 -11.78
C LEU A 164 20.73 35.80 -11.14
N SER A 165 21.76 36.37 -11.75
CA SER A 165 22.34 37.66 -11.34
C SER A 165 21.41 38.81 -11.72
N GLU A 166 21.61 40.03 -11.20
CA GLU A 166 20.78 41.20 -11.55
C GLU A 166 20.95 41.61 -13.02
N ASP A 167 22.16 41.49 -13.54
CA ASP A 167 22.52 41.82 -14.92
C ASP A 167 22.22 40.71 -15.92
N ASP A 168 21.86 39.51 -15.45
CA ASP A 168 21.59 38.38 -16.34
C ASP A 168 20.20 38.50 -16.98
N PRO A 169 20.12 38.61 -18.32
CA PRO A 169 18.85 38.58 -19.04
C PRO A 169 18.35 37.14 -19.18
N VAL A 170 17.03 36.98 -19.12
CA VAL A 170 16.38 35.69 -19.42
C VAL A 170 16.33 35.45 -20.92
N LYS A 171 16.71 34.24 -21.35
CA LYS A 171 16.76 33.89 -22.77
C LYS A 171 15.50 33.14 -23.19
N PRO A 172 14.96 33.36 -24.40
CA PRO A 172 13.86 32.56 -24.92
C PRO A 172 14.21 31.06 -24.89
N GLY A 173 13.27 30.22 -24.46
CA GLY A 173 13.45 28.78 -24.27
C GLY A 173 14.01 28.37 -22.90
N GLN A 174 14.46 29.32 -22.07
CA GLN A 174 14.94 29.04 -20.72
C GLN A 174 13.78 28.60 -19.81
N LYS A 175 13.98 27.55 -19.01
CA LYS A 175 13.01 27.13 -17.99
C LYS A 175 13.32 27.82 -16.66
N LEU A 176 12.35 28.53 -16.13
CA LEU A 176 12.44 29.20 -14.83
C LEU A 176 11.44 28.57 -13.86
N VAL A 177 11.88 28.29 -12.65
CA VAL A 177 11.02 27.93 -11.52
C VAL A 177 10.32 29.20 -11.04
N VAL A 178 8.98 29.16 -10.98
CA VAL A 178 8.10 30.28 -10.62
C VAL A 178 7.21 29.96 -9.41
N GLY A 179 7.43 28.82 -8.75
CA GLY A 179 6.70 28.41 -7.54
C GLY A 179 7.08 27.01 -7.08
N LYS A 180 6.72 26.67 -5.84
CA LYS A 180 6.85 25.32 -5.24
C LYS A 180 5.48 24.73 -4.97
#